data_AF-A0A1Q7UIT8-F1
#
_entry.id   AF-A0A1Q7UIT8-F1
#
_cell.length_a   1.000
_cell.length_b   1.000
_cell.length_c   1.000
_cell.angle_alpha   90.00
_cell.angle_beta   90.00
_cell.angle_gamma   90.00
#
_symmetry.space_group_name_H-M   'P 1'
#
loop_
_entity.id
_entity.type
_entity.pdbx_description
1 polymer ?
#
loop_
_entity_poly.entity_id
_entity_poly.type
_entity_poly.pdbx_seq_one_letter_code
_entity_poly.pdbx_strand_id
1 'polypeptide(L)'
;MRAASVDWRNRWGWNWITTARSQAGAPNCWAFAATALYEAMVRIEHCVWCRRSEGDAARGAGKQAWDLGNVGEVSIFVERYGLADPDCFPWSTSASIYSAKPHGAALSALPLSPTPDRAGRTLRMPPGHLTGLSDVDQKKTWIDSVGPMAVMVDPPGDFGALGSGIYTTMGPGAGMHALLVVGYDDPGGYWIVKNSWGPGWGVAGFGRVGYAANLLEPASFLGTRGTNPDPWAKRRQRNGCLIESGNGRSHNNFEVFLRKGLKIEHWWREHGAAGFPWNRAEVVRSTDVWRDSFHDDCLECPVAVQSTFNRNYELVYKQNVTNRLRHVYWDQASGNWYDATDFGPTNPHGMPGFIQSTRGAPGDFEVVVLNSSGQLEHWTKQNSAPWRTHRPGEWYLRSMFGSGIVDTGPSLVQSRNGITSELEEGQGELHFVALGAYGELQHYVLPPGGAWTKVATFGGGAQSGPCMIEGAFAATDELTPGNLELCVARNAQIEHWWRNHTFKTWQKSATFGSDVRCVIGMLQGSFGYNLELIVERLDLQYQHYWRDGAGWHQGVILPP
;
A
#
# COMPACT_ATOMS: atom_id res chain seq x y z
N MET A 1 -12.84 6.55 30.45
CA MET A 1 -13.53 7.76 29.98
C MET A 1 -13.09 8.01 28.55
N ARG A 2 -14.03 8.29 27.64
CA ARG A 2 -13.71 8.69 26.25
C ARG A 2 -13.24 10.15 26.21
N ALA A 3 -12.54 10.55 25.16
CA ALA A 3 -12.18 11.94 24.94
C ALA A 3 -13.43 12.85 24.79
N ALA A 4 -13.32 14.13 25.19
CA ALA A 4 -14.40 15.11 25.00
C ALA A 4 -14.50 15.60 23.54
N SER A 5 -13.43 15.46 22.77
CA SER A 5 -13.41 15.74 21.34
C SER A 5 -12.49 14.76 20.60
N VAL A 6 -12.88 14.42 19.38
CA VAL A 6 -12.17 13.50 18.48
C VAL A 6 -12.26 14.05 17.07
N ASP A 7 -11.13 14.13 16.39
CA ASP A 7 -11.07 14.48 14.96
C ASP A 7 -10.05 13.58 14.25
N TRP A 8 -10.52 12.61 13.47
CA TRP A 8 -9.63 11.70 12.74
C TRP A 8 -8.87 12.37 11.58
N ARG A 9 -9.19 13.61 11.22
CA ARG A 9 -8.41 14.40 10.25
C ARG A 9 -7.08 14.87 10.85
N ASN A 10 -6.99 14.93 12.17
CA ASN A 10 -5.76 15.18 12.91
C ASN A 10 -5.84 14.52 14.28
N ARG A 11 -5.45 13.24 14.35
CA ARG A 11 -5.40 12.47 15.59
C ARG A 11 -3.98 12.00 15.81
N TRP A 12 -3.42 12.39 16.96
CA TRP A 12 -2.02 12.14 17.32
C TRP A 12 -1.00 12.70 16.32
N GLY A 13 -1.32 13.84 15.69
CA GLY A 13 -0.46 14.49 14.70
C GLY A 13 -0.55 13.89 13.30
N TRP A 14 -1.45 12.93 13.07
CA TRP A 14 -1.63 12.26 11.79
C TRP A 14 -3.04 12.48 11.24
N ASN A 15 -3.11 12.64 9.92
CA ASN A 15 -4.36 12.52 9.18
C ASN A 15 -4.64 11.05 8.86
N TRP A 16 -5.86 10.61 9.13
CA TRP A 16 -6.34 9.25 8.89
C TRP A 16 -7.44 9.18 7.83
N ILE A 17 -7.88 10.32 7.33
CA ILE A 17 -9.03 10.44 6.43
C ILE A 17 -8.57 10.92 5.06
N THR A 18 -8.94 10.19 4.02
CA THR A 18 -8.71 10.59 2.63
C THR A 18 -9.43 11.88 2.29
N THR A 19 -9.00 12.59 1.25
CA THR A 19 -9.69 13.80 0.79
C THR A 19 -11.13 13.53 0.33
N ALA A 20 -11.98 14.56 0.33
CA ALA A 20 -13.39 14.42 -0.09
C ALA A 20 -13.51 14.32 -1.62
N ARG A 21 -14.19 13.28 -2.09
CA ARG A 21 -14.52 13.07 -3.51
C ARG A 21 -15.94 13.53 -3.83
N SER A 22 -16.20 13.79 -5.10
CA SER A 22 -17.54 14.17 -5.60
C SER A 22 -18.21 13.01 -6.32
N GLN A 23 -19.44 12.69 -5.91
CA GLN A 23 -20.34 11.79 -6.61
C GLN A 23 -20.93 12.41 -7.88
N ALA A 24 -20.55 13.64 -8.24
CA ALA A 24 -20.98 14.34 -9.45
C ALA A 24 -22.51 14.40 -9.65
N GLY A 25 -23.27 14.53 -8.55
CA GLY A 25 -24.73 14.61 -8.56
C GLY A 25 -25.47 13.27 -8.65
N ALA A 26 -24.76 12.14 -8.79
CA ALA A 26 -25.37 10.81 -8.75
C ALA A 26 -25.88 10.46 -7.34
N PRO A 27 -27.04 9.79 -7.17
CA PRO A 27 -27.56 9.37 -5.85
C PRO A 27 -26.82 8.16 -5.23
N ASN A 28 -25.49 8.08 -5.38
CA ASN A 28 -24.64 6.99 -4.87
C ASN A 28 -23.85 7.35 -3.61
N CYS A 29 -24.30 8.36 -2.83
CA CYS A 29 -23.63 8.77 -1.58
C CYS A 29 -23.32 7.59 -0.65
N TRP A 30 -24.19 6.58 -0.62
CA TRP A 30 -24.02 5.34 0.12
C TRP A 30 -22.75 4.54 -0.25
N ALA A 31 -22.37 4.52 -1.54
CA ALA A 31 -21.13 3.89 -1.99
C ALA A 31 -19.91 4.70 -1.53
N PHE A 32 -19.98 6.03 -1.61
CA PHE A 32 -18.91 6.92 -1.15
C PHE A 32 -18.68 6.85 0.35
N ALA A 33 -19.74 6.87 1.15
CA ALA A 33 -19.64 6.79 2.61
C ALA A 33 -19.03 5.44 3.04
N ALA A 34 -19.45 4.34 2.42
CA ALA A 34 -18.91 3.01 2.68
C ALA A 34 -17.44 2.90 2.25
N THR A 35 -17.11 3.35 1.04
CA THR A 35 -15.73 3.38 0.52
C THR A 35 -14.82 4.19 1.46
N ALA A 36 -15.22 5.40 1.83
CA ALA A 36 -14.45 6.25 2.73
C ALA A 36 -14.27 5.64 4.14
N LEU A 37 -15.24 4.87 4.63
CA LEU A 37 -15.09 4.09 5.87
C LEU A 37 -13.97 3.06 5.74
N TYR A 38 -13.96 2.26 4.67
CA TYR A 38 -12.94 1.23 4.47
C TYR A 38 -11.54 1.81 4.24
N GLU A 39 -11.42 2.91 3.50
CA GLU A 39 -10.15 3.62 3.32
C GLU A 39 -9.58 4.11 4.67
N ALA A 40 -10.43 4.73 5.50
CA ALA A 40 -10.03 5.20 6.82
C ALA A 40 -9.59 4.05 7.73
N MET A 41 -10.34 2.95 7.75
CA MET A 41 -10.00 1.80 8.60
C MET A 41 -8.69 1.12 8.17
N VAL A 42 -8.41 1.00 6.86
CA VAL A 42 -7.10 0.50 6.39
C VAL A 42 -5.97 1.42 6.84
N ARG A 43 -6.16 2.75 6.76
CA ARG A 43 -5.16 3.70 7.23
C ARG A 43 -4.93 3.57 8.73
N ILE A 44 -5.98 3.43 9.53
CA ILE A 44 -5.95 3.29 10.99
C ILE A 44 -5.26 2.00 11.42
N GLU A 45 -5.60 0.88 10.79
CA GLU A 45 -5.13 -0.45 11.22
C GLU A 45 -3.76 -0.81 10.62
N HIS A 46 -3.42 -0.25 9.45
CA HIS A 46 -2.24 -0.67 8.67
C HIS A 46 -1.27 0.45 8.30
N CYS A 47 -1.51 1.68 8.76
CA CYS A 47 -0.63 2.82 8.51
C CYS A 47 -0.33 3.07 7.00
N VAL A 48 -1.22 2.65 6.10
CA VAL A 48 -1.05 2.73 4.64
C VAL A 48 -2.17 3.55 4.01
N TRP A 49 -1.80 4.45 3.09
CA TRP A 49 -2.79 5.14 2.26
C TRP A 49 -3.33 4.19 1.22
N CYS A 50 -4.65 4.10 1.16
CA CYS A 50 -5.30 3.16 0.27
C CYS A 50 -6.56 3.77 -0.34
N ARG A 51 -6.51 4.10 -1.63
CA ARG A 51 -7.68 4.56 -2.38
C ARG A 51 -8.49 3.38 -2.87
N ARG A 52 -9.80 3.54 -2.81
CA ARG A 52 -10.81 2.56 -3.20
C ARG A 52 -11.78 3.14 -4.19
N SER A 53 -12.41 2.26 -4.94
CA SER A 53 -13.35 2.62 -5.98
C SER A 53 -14.79 2.63 -5.47
N GLU A 54 -15.44 3.80 -5.52
CA GLU A 54 -16.89 3.89 -5.38
C GLU A 54 -17.64 3.25 -6.55
N GLY A 55 -17.04 3.20 -7.74
CA GLY A 55 -17.61 2.51 -8.89
C GLY A 55 -17.68 1.00 -8.69
N ASP A 56 -16.60 0.40 -8.17
CA ASP A 56 -16.53 -1.02 -7.80
C ASP A 56 -17.51 -1.34 -6.68
N ALA A 57 -17.60 -0.48 -5.64
CA ALA A 57 -18.59 -0.63 -4.57
C ALA A 57 -20.03 -0.59 -5.10
N ALA A 58 -20.37 0.40 -5.92
CA ALA A 58 -21.73 0.59 -6.42
C ALA A 58 -22.16 -0.55 -7.36
N ARG A 59 -21.31 -0.91 -8.33
CA ARG A 59 -21.58 -2.00 -9.28
C ARG A 59 -21.55 -3.36 -8.61
N GLY A 60 -20.65 -3.55 -7.65
CA GLY A 60 -20.57 -4.74 -6.81
C GLY A 60 -21.84 -4.99 -6.01
N ALA A 61 -22.46 -3.93 -5.51
CA ALA A 61 -23.79 -3.98 -4.89
C ALA A 61 -24.94 -4.19 -5.90
N GLY A 62 -24.64 -4.33 -7.20
CA GLY A 62 -25.63 -4.53 -8.26
C GLY A 62 -26.36 -3.27 -8.70
N LYS A 63 -25.86 -2.08 -8.34
CA LYS A 63 -26.53 -0.79 -8.56
C LYS A 63 -25.88 0.01 -9.68
N GLN A 64 -26.67 0.89 -10.29
CA GLN A 64 -26.24 1.85 -11.30
C GLN A 64 -26.06 3.24 -10.69
N ALA A 65 -25.64 4.20 -11.53
CA ALA A 65 -25.37 5.57 -11.09
C ALA A 65 -26.64 6.36 -10.68
N TRP A 66 -27.84 5.83 -10.93
CA TRP A 66 -29.12 6.44 -10.55
C TRP A 66 -29.90 5.59 -9.55
N ASP A 67 -29.35 4.44 -9.14
CA ASP A 67 -30.01 3.57 -8.20
C ASP A 67 -29.71 4.00 -6.77
N LEU A 68 -30.76 4.05 -5.95
CA LEU A 68 -30.63 4.21 -4.51
C LEU A 68 -30.08 2.93 -3.87
N GLY A 69 -29.41 3.13 -2.75
CA GLY A 69 -28.82 2.05 -1.98
C GLY A 69 -28.46 2.49 -0.57
N ASN A 70 -27.79 1.60 0.15
CA ASN A 70 -27.33 1.87 1.51
C ASN A 70 -25.95 1.23 1.76
N VAL A 71 -25.30 1.67 2.84
CA VAL A 71 -23.98 1.20 3.26
C VAL A 71 -23.96 -0.32 3.55
N GLY A 72 -25.06 -0.88 4.03
CA GLY A 72 -25.18 -2.32 4.31
C GLY A 72 -25.08 -3.17 3.04
N GLU A 73 -25.71 -2.75 1.93
CA GLU A 73 -25.59 -3.43 0.64
C GLU A 73 -24.15 -3.46 0.13
N VAL A 74 -23.40 -2.35 0.26
CA VAL A 74 -21.96 -2.30 -0.07
C VAL A 74 -21.19 -3.26 0.81
N SER A 75 -21.50 -3.29 2.10
CA SER A 75 -20.77 -4.11 3.06
C SER A 75 -20.88 -5.60 2.72
N ILE A 76 -22.05 -6.07 2.30
CA ILE A 76 -22.25 -7.45 1.83
C ILE A 76 -21.35 -7.77 0.62
N PHE A 77 -21.22 -6.82 -0.32
CA PHE A 77 -20.32 -6.99 -1.47
C PHE A 77 -18.85 -7.04 -1.02
N VAL A 78 -18.42 -6.11 -0.18
CA VAL A 78 -17.02 -6.03 0.28
C VAL A 78 -16.63 -7.26 1.12
N GLU A 79 -17.51 -7.76 1.98
CA GLU A 79 -17.26 -8.98 2.75
C GLU A 79 -17.11 -10.22 1.85
N ARG A 80 -17.79 -10.28 0.71
CA ARG A 80 -17.76 -11.44 -0.19
C ARG A 80 -16.68 -11.37 -1.27
N TYR A 81 -16.41 -10.18 -1.81
CA TYR A 81 -15.58 -10.01 -3.02
C TYR A 81 -14.44 -9.00 -2.84
N GLY A 82 -14.38 -8.33 -1.68
CA GLY A 82 -13.44 -7.26 -1.40
C GLY A 82 -13.71 -5.99 -2.21
N LEU A 83 -13.04 -4.90 -1.83
CA LEU A 83 -13.15 -3.59 -2.47
C LEU A 83 -11.85 -3.24 -3.19
N ALA A 84 -11.91 -3.05 -4.50
CA ALA A 84 -10.75 -2.76 -5.33
C ALA A 84 -10.44 -1.26 -5.39
N ASP A 85 -9.26 -0.94 -5.89
CA ASP A 85 -8.83 0.44 -6.12
C ASP A 85 -9.46 1.03 -7.43
N PRO A 86 -9.32 2.34 -7.65
CA PRO A 86 -9.96 3.02 -8.77
C PRO A 86 -9.58 2.55 -10.19
N ASP A 87 -8.38 2.02 -10.45
CA ASP A 87 -8.09 1.55 -11.82
C ASP A 87 -8.85 0.26 -12.16
N CYS A 88 -9.35 -0.48 -11.17
CA CYS A 88 -10.19 -1.65 -11.43
C CYS A 88 -11.57 -1.25 -11.94
N PHE A 89 -12.16 -0.18 -11.40
CA PHE A 89 -13.43 0.34 -11.90
C PHE A 89 -13.54 1.84 -11.56
N PRO A 90 -13.19 2.76 -12.46
CA PRO A 90 -13.20 4.18 -12.14
C PRO A 90 -14.60 4.72 -11.79
N TRP A 91 -14.69 5.70 -10.88
CA TRP A 91 -15.90 6.51 -10.74
C TRP A 91 -15.96 7.64 -11.79
N SER A 92 -14.79 8.13 -12.21
CA SER A 92 -14.63 9.27 -13.11
C SER A 92 -15.12 9.08 -14.55
N THR A 93 -15.49 7.85 -14.95
CA THR A 93 -16.14 7.60 -16.24
C THR A 93 -17.62 7.98 -16.16
N SER A 94 -18.05 8.98 -16.96
CA SER A 94 -19.44 9.43 -17.04
C SER A 94 -20.40 8.24 -17.09
N ALA A 95 -21.39 8.24 -16.19
CA ALA A 95 -22.43 7.21 -16.08
C ALA A 95 -23.11 6.87 -17.42
N SER A 96 -23.02 7.75 -18.43
CA SER A 96 -23.58 7.62 -19.77
C SER A 96 -22.95 6.54 -20.66
N ILE A 97 -21.81 5.93 -20.29
CA ILE A 97 -21.15 4.88 -21.11
C ILE A 97 -21.63 3.47 -20.73
N TYR A 98 -22.25 3.30 -19.57
CA TYR A 98 -22.72 1.98 -19.12
C TYR A 98 -24.16 1.77 -19.59
N SER A 99 -24.35 0.91 -20.60
CA SER A 99 -25.68 0.48 -21.00
C SER A 99 -26.39 -0.17 -19.81
N ALA A 100 -27.61 0.30 -19.57
CA ALA A 100 -28.44 -0.16 -18.47
C ALA A 100 -28.57 -1.69 -18.50
N LYS A 101 -28.31 -2.37 -17.37
CA LYS A 101 -29.09 -3.58 -17.10
C LYS A 101 -30.55 -3.13 -17.01
N PRO A 102 -31.51 -3.84 -17.63
CA PRO A 102 -32.93 -3.60 -17.41
C PRO A 102 -33.24 -3.61 -15.91
N HIS A 103 -34.06 -2.65 -15.47
CA HIS A 103 -34.52 -2.56 -14.09
C HIS A 103 -35.13 -3.91 -13.65
N GLY A 104 -34.64 -4.47 -12.54
CA GLY A 104 -35.11 -5.78 -12.04
C GLY A 104 -34.46 -7.02 -12.68
N ALA A 105 -33.43 -6.89 -13.52
CA ALA A 105 -32.62 -8.03 -13.93
C ALA A 105 -31.98 -8.68 -12.68
N ALA A 106 -32.04 -10.01 -12.58
CA ALA A 106 -31.56 -10.77 -11.44
C ALA A 106 -30.17 -10.31 -10.95
N LEU A 107 -29.96 -10.37 -9.63
CA LEU A 107 -28.67 -10.24 -8.93
C LEU A 107 -27.72 -11.39 -9.33
N SER A 108 -27.48 -11.61 -10.62
CA SER A 108 -26.26 -12.29 -11.05
C SER A 108 -25.15 -11.26 -10.90
N ALA A 109 -24.24 -11.54 -9.96
CA ALA A 109 -22.94 -10.88 -9.89
C ALA A 109 -22.30 -11.05 -11.27
N LEU A 110 -22.40 -10.03 -12.11
CA LEU A 110 -21.46 -9.91 -13.21
C LEU A 110 -20.15 -9.55 -12.51
N PRO A 111 -19.07 -10.34 -12.65
CA PRO A 111 -17.76 -9.88 -12.24
C PRO A 111 -17.39 -8.71 -13.16
N LEU A 112 -17.86 -7.51 -12.83
CA LEU A 112 -17.52 -6.28 -13.54
C LEU A 112 -16.17 -5.81 -13.02
N SER A 113 -15.11 -6.50 -13.44
CA SER A 113 -13.76 -5.94 -13.42
C SER A 113 -13.20 -5.93 -14.83
N PRO A 114 -12.90 -4.76 -15.43
CA PRO A 114 -12.03 -4.67 -16.60
C PRO A 114 -10.58 -5.10 -16.34
N THR A 115 -10.12 -5.20 -15.08
CA THR A 115 -8.75 -5.66 -14.77
C THR A 115 -8.71 -7.15 -14.39
N PRO A 116 -7.90 -7.99 -15.07
CA PRO A 116 -7.82 -9.44 -14.80
C PRO A 116 -7.34 -9.84 -13.40
N ASP A 117 -6.68 -8.94 -12.66
CA ASP A 117 -6.04 -9.20 -11.37
C ASP A 117 -6.78 -8.57 -10.17
N ARG A 118 -8.02 -8.09 -10.35
CA ARG A 118 -8.81 -7.43 -9.29
C ARG A 118 -8.78 -8.19 -7.96
N ALA A 119 -8.82 -9.52 -8.00
CA ALA A 119 -8.82 -10.36 -6.80
C ALA A 119 -7.60 -10.16 -5.87
N GLY A 120 -6.46 -9.72 -6.40
CA GLY A 120 -5.29 -9.35 -5.60
C GLY A 120 -5.14 -7.85 -5.36
N ARG A 121 -6.04 -7.01 -5.91
CA ARG A 121 -6.14 -5.56 -5.68
C ARG A 121 -7.21 -5.17 -4.66
N THR A 122 -7.87 -6.15 -4.05
CA THR A 122 -8.96 -5.91 -3.11
C THR A 122 -8.48 -5.95 -1.65
N LEU A 123 -8.86 -4.93 -0.87
CA LEU A 123 -8.98 -5.15 0.57
C LEU A 123 -10.07 -6.18 0.80
N ARG A 124 -9.84 -7.03 1.81
CA ARG A 124 -10.83 -8.01 2.26
C ARG A 124 -11.32 -7.62 3.64
N MET A 125 -12.59 -7.93 3.90
CA MET A 125 -13.21 -7.76 5.20
C MET A 125 -13.67 -9.13 5.70
N PRO A 126 -13.48 -9.47 6.98
CA PRO A 126 -14.03 -10.71 7.49
C PRO A 126 -15.56 -10.58 7.57
N PRO A 127 -16.32 -11.65 7.27
CA PRO A 127 -17.78 -11.60 7.29
C PRO A 127 -18.35 -11.16 8.64
N GLY A 128 -19.45 -10.39 8.64
CA GLY A 128 -20.17 -9.99 9.85
C GLY A 128 -19.42 -8.96 10.72
N HIS A 129 -18.51 -8.18 10.14
CA HIS A 129 -17.70 -7.19 10.87
C HIS A 129 -18.26 -5.75 10.82
N LEU A 130 -19.47 -5.57 10.28
CA LEU A 130 -20.20 -4.31 10.34
C LEU A 130 -20.99 -4.20 11.66
N THR A 131 -20.73 -3.15 12.43
CA THR A 131 -21.40 -2.89 13.72
C THR A 131 -22.30 -1.66 13.62
N GLY A 132 -23.59 -1.85 13.87
CA GLY A 132 -24.57 -0.76 13.96
C GLY A 132 -24.75 -0.26 15.39
N LEU A 133 -24.64 1.04 15.61
CA LEU A 133 -24.81 1.68 16.93
C LEU A 133 -25.82 2.83 16.84
N SER A 134 -26.82 2.80 17.72
CA SER A 134 -27.84 3.85 17.82
C SER A 134 -27.70 4.71 19.08
N ASP A 135 -27.10 4.17 20.15
CA ASP A 135 -26.82 4.93 21.38
C ASP A 135 -25.68 5.94 21.17
N VAL A 136 -25.89 7.19 21.58
CA VAL A 136 -24.96 8.30 21.32
C VAL A 136 -23.61 8.10 22.02
N ASP A 137 -23.62 7.64 23.27
CA ASP A 137 -22.38 7.42 24.02
C ASP A 137 -21.59 6.24 23.45
N GLN A 138 -22.27 5.19 22.98
CA GLN A 138 -21.64 4.09 22.24
C GLN A 138 -21.02 4.55 20.92
N LYS A 139 -21.70 5.38 20.13
CA LYS A 139 -21.15 5.97 18.89
C LYS A 139 -19.88 6.78 19.17
N LYS A 140 -19.91 7.65 20.19
CA LYS A 140 -18.75 8.47 20.57
C LYS A 140 -17.60 7.62 21.10
N THR A 141 -17.91 6.56 21.86
CA THR A 141 -16.91 5.60 22.34
C THR A 141 -16.28 4.82 21.18
N TRP A 142 -17.07 4.41 20.20
CA TRP A 142 -16.57 3.75 18.98
C TRP A 142 -15.67 4.68 18.17
N ILE A 143 -16.13 5.91 17.89
CA ILE A 143 -15.34 6.89 17.15
C ILE A 143 -14.02 7.20 17.89
N ASP A 144 -14.01 7.20 19.22
CA ASP A 144 -12.79 7.44 19.98
C ASP A 144 -11.81 6.25 19.95
N SER A 145 -12.32 5.02 20.10
CA SER A 145 -11.48 3.82 20.33
C SER A 145 -11.23 2.96 19.09
N VAL A 146 -12.05 3.09 18.05
CA VAL A 146 -11.99 2.24 16.85
C VAL A 146 -11.77 3.09 15.60
N GLY A 147 -12.68 4.02 15.30
CA GLY A 147 -12.57 4.81 14.07
C GLY A 147 -13.88 5.40 13.57
N PRO A 148 -13.85 6.06 12.39
CA PRO A 148 -15.02 6.64 11.74
C PRO A 148 -16.18 5.66 11.55
N MET A 149 -17.38 6.20 11.35
CA MET A 149 -18.59 5.41 11.08
C MET A 149 -19.39 6.03 9.94
N ALA A 150 -19.92 5.19 9.06
CA ALA A 150 -20.83 5.65 8.01
C ALA A 150 -22.26 5.77 8.55
N VAL A 151 -23.06 6.68 8.02
CA VAL A 151 -24.43 6.93 8.47
C VAL A 151 -25.34 7.24 7.29
N MET A 152 -26.61 6.81 7.39
CA MET A 152 -27.69 7.24 6.50
C MET A 152 -28.61 8.22 7.26
N VAL A 153 -28.89 9.39 6.68
CA VAL A 153 -29.74 10.44 7.25
C VAL A 153 -30.63 11.06 6.18
N ASP A 154 -31.66 11.82 6.58
CA ASP A 154 -32.55 12.55 5.67
C ASP A 154 -32.47 14.06 5.95
N PRO A 155 -31.41 14.75 5.48
CA PRO A 155 -31.17 16.13 5.84
C PRO A 155 -32.18 17.08 5.16
N PRO A 156 -32.52 18.22 5.78
CA PRO A 156 -33.27 19.29 5.13
C PRO A 156 -32.57 19.84 3.88
N GLY A 157 -33.35 20.44 2.97
CA GLY A 157 -32.86 20.88 1.65
C GLY A 157 -31.77 21.96 1.67
N ASP A 158 -31.59 22.68 2.78
CA ASP A 158 -30.55 23.68 2.96
C ASP A 158 -29.18 23.09 3.33
N PHE A 159 -29.09 21.78 3.60
CA PHE A 159 -27.83 21.11 3.98
C PHE A 159 -26.75 21.23 2.91
N GLY A 160 -27.14 21.32 1.63
CA GLY A 160 -26.23 21.59 0.51
C GLY A 160 -25.52 22.95 0.59
N ALA A 161 -26.07 23.92 1.32
CA ALA A 161 -25.54 25.27 1.48
C ALA A 161 -24.65 25.44 2.72
N LEU A 162 -24.33 24.35 3.45
CA LEU A 162 -23.44 24.41 4.60
C LEU A 162 -22.05 24.94 4.20
N GLY A 163 -21.67 26.09 4.77
CA GLY A 163 -20.31 26.64 4.70
C GLY A 163 -19.44 26.21 5.88
N SER A 164 -18.67 27.13 6.46
CA SER A 164 -17.75 26.85 7.57
C SER A 164 -18.39 26.79 8.97
N GLY A 165 -19.71 27.03 9.07
CA GLY A 165 -20.46 27.06 10.32
C GLY A 165 -20.81 25.68 10.87
N ILE A 166 -21.65 25.66 11.91
CA ILE A 166 -22.29 24.45 12.43
C ILE A 166 -23.70 24.39 11.84
N TYR A 167 -24.05 23.26 11.21
CA TYR A 167 -25.39 23.02 10.73
C TYR A 167 -26.35 22.76 11.89
N THR A 168 -27.41 23.56 11.99
CA THR A 168 -28.39 23.51 13.10
C THR A 168 -29.85 23.44 12.62
N THR A 169 -30.08 23.41 11.31
CA THR A 169 -31.45 23.46 10.77
C THR A 169 -32.22 22.19 11.12
N MET A 170 -33.41 22.40 11.68
CA MET A 170 -34.44 21.38 11.88
C MET A 170 -35.51 21.58 10.80
N GLY A 171 -35.89 20.54 10.08
CA GLY A 171 -36.87 20.64 9.02
C GLY A 171 -37.23 19.29 8.42
N PRO A 172 -38.20 19.25 7.49
CA PRO A 172 -38.49 18.03 6.76
C PRO A 172 -37.26 17.60 5.95
N GLY A 173 -36.99 16.30 5.94
CA GLY A 173 -35.95 15.73 5.10
C GLY A 173 -36.24 15.94 3.61
N ALA A 174 -35.18 16.12 2.83
CA ALA A 174 -35.24 16.38 1.40
C ALA A 174 -34.66 15.23 0.55
N GLY A 175 -34.41 14.08 1.16
CA GLY A 175 -33.90 12.87 0.51
C GLY A 175 -32.83 12.19 1.35
N MET A 176 -32.90 10.85 1.42
CA MET A 176 -31.90 10.04 2.09
C MET A 176 -30.50 10.28 1.53
N HIS A 177 -29.54 10.50 2.43
CA HIS A 177 -28.16 10.81 2.14
C HIS A 177 -27.22 10.05 3.06
N ALA A 178 -26.03 9.69 2.56
CA ALA A 178 -25.03 8.99 3.33
C ALA A 178 -23.81 9.88 3.58
N LEU A 179 -23.25 9.79 4.78
CA LEU A 179 -22.08 10.55 5.23
C LEU A 179 -21.11 9.63 5.96
N LEU A 180 -19.85 10.04 6.05
CA LEU A 180 -18.90 9.44 6.98
C LEU A 180 -18.73 10.37 8.19
N VAL A 181 -19.01 9.90 9.39
CA VAL A 181 -18.76 10.62 10.64
C VAL A 181 -17.32 10.34 11.06
N VAL A 182 -16.49 11.38 11.10
CA VAL A 182 -15.04 11.29 11.34
C VAL A 182 -14.62 11.89 12.67
N GLY A 183 -15.57 12.30 13.51
CA GLY A 183 -15.27 12.94 14.78
C GLY A 183 -16.47 13.60 15.44
N TYR A 184 -16.22 14.18 16.60
CA TYR A 184 -17.18 14.97 17.38
C TYR A 184 -16.45 15.95 18.30
N ASP A 185 -17.16 16.96 18.77
CA ASP A 185 -16.69 17.91 19.77
C ASP A 185 -17.83 18.18 20.76
N ASP A 186 -17.71 17.65 21.99
CA ASP A 186 -18.72 17.83 23.03
C ASP A 186 -18.83 19.29 23.49
N PRO A 187 -17.72 20.03 23.76
CA PRO A 187 -17.78 21.44 24.12
C PRO A 187 -18.45 22.33 23.06
N GLY A 188 -18.20 22.04 21.78
CA GLY A 188 -18.78 22.72 20.63
C GLY A 188 -20.17 22.23 20.24
N GLY A 189 -20.59 21.07 20.76
CA GLY A 189 -21.93 20.51 20.56
C GLY A 189 -22.18 19.99 19.15
N TYR A 190 -21.19 19.38 18.47
CA TYR A 190 -21.35 18.91 17.10
C TYR A 190 -20.62 17.59 16.76
N TRP A 191 -21.07 16.96 15.69
CA TRP A 191 -20.38 15.90 14.95
C TRP A 191 -19.57 16.49 13.79
N ILE A 192 -18.50 15.82 13.39
CA ILE A 192 -17.69 16.15 12.23
C ILE A 192 -17.96 15.10 11.15
N VAL A 193 -18.35 15.54 9.95
CA VAL A 193 -18.70 14.64 8.84
C VAL A 193 -17.88 14.93 7.59
N LYS A 194 -17.61 13.91 6.80
CA LYS A 194 -17.09 13.96 5.44
C LYS A 194 -18.24 13.67 4.47
N ASN A 195 -18.34 14.46 3.41
CA ASN A 195 -19.41 14.38 2.44
C ASN A 195 -18.89 14.10 1.02
N SER A 196 -19.70 13.41 0.22
CA SER A 196 -19.42 13.01 -1.17
C SER A 196 -19.89 14.03 -2.20
N TRP A 197 -20.08 15.29 -1.80
CA TRP A 197 -20.40 16.41 -2.71
C TRP A 197 -19.14 17.18 -3.16
N GLY A 198 -17.95 16.65 -2.83
CA GLY A 198 -16.66 17.21 -3.23
C GLY A 198 -16.11 18.27 -2.27
N PRO A 199 -14.88 18.76 -2.53
CA PRO A 199 -14.16 19.63 -1.62
C PRO A 199 -14.79 21.03 -1.47
N GLY A 200 -15.69 21.43 -2.37
CA GLY A 200 -16.40 22.71 -2.32
C GLY A 200 -17.54 22.78 -1.30
N TRP A 201 -18.00 21.64 -0.77
CA TRP A 201 -19.02 21.62 0.28
C TRP A 201 -18.40 21.75 1.68
N GLY A 202 -19.00 22.56 2.56
CA GLY A 202 -18.46 22.82 3.88
C GLY A 202 -17.05 23.43 3.83
N VAL A 203 -16.10 22.83 4.53
CA VAL A 203 -14.67 23.16 4.49
C VAL A 203 -13.91 21.94 3.96
N ALA A 204 -13.43 22.03 2.71
CA ALA A 204 -12.72 20.94 2.04
C ALA A 204 -13.51 19.61 1.98
N GLY A 205 -14.84 19.69 1.87
CA GLY A 205 -15.73 18.53 1.85
C GLY A 205 -16.12 17.99 3.22
N PHE A 206 -15.78 18.72 4.30
CA PHE A 206 -16.13 18.38 5.67
C PHE A 206 -17.11 19.39 6.27
N GLY A 207 -18.02 18.92 7.12
CA GLY A 207 -19.05 19.72 7.76
C GLY A 207 -19.09 19.49 9.27
N ARG A 208 -19.63 20.46 10.00
CA ARG A 208 -19.99 20.34 11.42
C ARG A 208 -21.50 20.28 11.52
N VAL A 209 -22.02 19.24 12.17
CA VAL A 209 -23.47 19.03 12.34
C VAL A 209 -23.79 19.07 13.83
N GLY A 210 -24.52 20.09 14.26
CA GLY A 210 -24.84 20.31 15.68
C GLY A 210 -25.72 19.18 16.23
N TYR A 211 -25.52 18.81 17.49
CA TYR A 211 -26.37 17.84 18.19
C TYR A 211 -27.83 18.30 18.21
N ALA A 212 -28.04 19.61 18.38
CA ALA A 212 -29.36 20.25 18.37
C ALA A 212 -30.08 20.19 17.01
N ALA A 213 -29.38 19.92 15.91
CA ALA A 213 -30.00 19.66 14.61
C ALA A 213 -30.77 18.32 14.58
N ASN A 214 -30.58 17.48 15.62
CA ASN A 214 -31.22 16.18 15.79
C ASN A 214 -31.18 15.27 14.54
N LEU A 215 -30.19 15.49 13.67
CA LEU A 215 -30.03 14.78 12.40
C LEU A 215 -29.25 13.47 12.60
N LEU A 216 -28.15 13.55 13.35
CA LEU A 216 -27.22 12.43 13.58
C LEU A 216 -27.46 11.71 14.91
N GLU A 217 -28.01 12.40 15.91
CA GLU A 217 -28.31 11.83 17.23
C GLU A 217 -29.21 10.57 17.14
N PRO A 218 -30.34 10.58 16.42
CA PRO A 218 -31.21 9.40 16.34
C PRO A 218 -30.76 8.36 15.31
N ALA A 219 -29.84 8.70 14.40
CA ALA A 219 -29.46 7.84 13.28
C ALA A 219 -28.58 6.67 13.74
N SER A 220 -28.71 5.49 13.12
CA SER A 220 -27.80 4.37 13.37
C SER A 220 -26.49 4.57 12.59
N PHE A 221 -25.36 4.46 13.28
CA PHE A 221 -24.02 4.57 12.68
C PHE A 221 -23.45 3.17 12.45
N LEU A 222 -22.78 2.99 11.32
CA LEU A 222 -22.18 1.73 10.89
C LEU A 222 -20.65 1.85 10.92
N GLY A 223 -20.02 1.13 11.84
CA GLY A 223 -18.56 1.03 11.96
C GLY A 223 -18.05 -0.36 11.56
N THR A 224 -16.75 -0.46 11.29
CA THR A 224 -16.10 -1.76 11.01
C THR A 224 -14.68 -1.81 11.56
N ARG A 225 -14.06 -3.00 11.54
CA ARG A 225 -12.68 -3.27 11.96
C ARG A 225 -12.16 -4.60 11.38
N GLY A 226 -10.86 -4.82 11.44
CA GLY A 226 -10.22 -6.07 11.00
C GLY A 226 -10.01 -6.11 9.49
N THR A 227 -9.70 -4.98 8.88
CA THR A 227 -9.38 -4.86 7.46
C THR A 227 -8.16 -5.71 7.11
N ASN A 228 -8.18 -6.33 5.92
CA ASN A 228 -7.04 -7.01 5.35
C ASN A 228 -6.60 -6.26 4.09
N PRO A 229 -5.55 -5.43 4.15
CA PRO A 229 -5.11 -4.61 3.03
C PRO A 229 -4.61 -5.50 1.90
N ASP A 230 -4.82 -5.09 0.65
CA ASP A 230 -4.19 -5.78 -0.47
C ASP A 230 -2.69 -5.52 -0.56
N PRO A 231 -2.00 -6.42 -1.26
CA PRO A 231 -0.65 -6.17 -1.73
C PRO A 231 -0.54 -4.90 -2.59
N TRP A 232 -1.59 -4.51 -3.32
CA TRP A 232 -1.57 -3.33 -4.19
C TRP A 232 -1.18 -2.06 -3.41
N ALA A 233 -1.72 -1.81 -2.24
CA ALA A 233 -1.40 -0.64 -1.43
C ALA A 233 0.07 -0.60 -0.96
N LYS A 234 0.73 -1.76 -0.82
CA LYS A 234 2.07 -1.89 -0.21
C LYS A 234 3.19 -2.24 -1.22
N ARG A 235 2.85 -2.68 -2.44
CA ARG A 235 3.79 -3.26 -3.44
C ARG A 235 4.97 -2.39 -3.88
N ARG A 236 4.83 -1.06 -3.83
CA ARG A 236 5.77 -0.10 -4.43
C ARG A 236 6.55 0.74 -3.43
N GLN A 237 6.22 0.59 -2.14
CA GLN A 237 6.68 1.44 -1.05
C GLN A 237 7.67 0.74 -0.12
N ARG A 238 8.09 -0.47 -0.45
CA ARG A 238 9.06 -1.28 0.30
C ARG A 238 10.03 -1.95 -0.67
N ASN A 239 11.11 -2.53 -0.15
CA ASN A 239 11.99 -3.34 -0.98
C ASN A 239 12.79 -4.36 -0.14
N GLY A 240 13.37 -5.34 -0.83
CA GLY A 240 14.25 -6.34 -0.27
C GLY A 240 13.53 -7.60 0.17
N CYS A 241 14.11 -8.32 1.12
CA CYS A 241 13.63 -9.63 1.55
C CYS A 241 12.40 -9.59 2.48
N LEU A 242 12.04 -8.42 2.99
CA LEU A 242 11.04 -8.22 4.05
C LEU A 242 9.72 -7.71 3.47
N ILE A 243 8.63 -8.36 3.84
CA ILE A 243 7.27 -8.00 3.44
C ILE A 243 6.33 -8.00 4.66
N GLU A 244 5.36 -7.09 4.67
CA GLU A 244 4.21 -7.20 5.58
C GLU A 244 3.04 -7.77 4.77
N SER A 245 2.58 -8.96 5.15
CA SER A 245 1.55 -9.73 4.46
C SER A 245 0.18 -9.55 5.11
N GLY A 246 -0.88 -9.91 4.38
CA GLY A 246 -2.25 -9.97 4.92
C GLY A 246 -2.53 -11.21 5.79
N ASN A 247 -1.50 -11.96 6.19
CA ASN A 247 -1.62 -13.15 7.05
C ASN A 247 -1.64 -12.78 8.53
N GLY A 248 -1.89 -13.79 9.36
CA GLY A 248 -1.92 -13.63 10.81
C GLY A 248 -3.22 -13.06 11.33
N ARG A 249 -3.30 -12.93 12.67
CA ARG A 249 -4.54 -12.54 13.35
C ARG A 249 -4.98 -11.11 13.01
N SER A 250 -4.02 -10.23 12.79
CA SER A 250 -4.27 -8.80 12.52
C SER A 250 -3.94 -8.40 11.08
N HIS A 251 -3.73 -9.37 10.18
CA HIS A 251 -3.43 -9.14 8.77
C HIS A 251 -2.19 -8.26 8.51
N ASN A 252 -1.16 -8.45 9.33
CA ASN A 252 0.06 -7.64 9.34
C ASN A 252 1.31 -8.45 9.74
N ASN A 253 1.35 -9.74 9.42
CA ASN A 253 2.54 -10.55 9.66
C ASN A 253 3.73 -10.02 8.86
N PHE A 254 4.90 -10.03 9.47
CA PHE A 254 6.13 -9.89 8.70
C PHE A 254 6.54 -11.24 8.15
N GLU A 255 6.90 -11.26 6.89
CA GLU A 255 7.49 -12.41 6.21
C GLU A 255 8.87 -11.99 5.68
N VAL A 256 9.86 -12.87 5.80
CA VAL A 256 11.22 -12.64 5.34
C VAL A 256 11.71 -13.85 4.56
N PHE A 257 12.35 -13.60 3.42
CA PHE A 257 12.98 -14.63 2.59
C PHE A 257 14.50 -14.50 2.66
N LEU A 258 15.17 -15.42 3.34
CA LEU A 258 16.59 -15.34 3.66
C LEU A 258 17.38 -16.40 2.93
N ARG A 259 18.57 -16.05 2.45
CA ARG A 259 19.48 -17.03 1.89
C ARG A 259 20.16 -17.82 3.01
N LYS A 260 20.21 -19.15 2.90
CA LYS A 260 21.00 -20.05 3.77
C LYS A 260 21.80 -21.02 2.90
N GLY A 261 23.10 -20.77 2.77
CA GLY A 261 23.92 -21.48 1.79
C GLY A 261 23.49 -21.14 0.36
N LEU A 262 22.88 -22.08 -0.36
CA LEU A 262 22.25 -21.85 -1.66
C LEU A 262 20.72 -21.96 -1.60
N LYS A 263 20.16 -22.19 -0.41
CA LYS A 263 18.71 -22.28 -0.18
C LYS A 263 18.13 -20.91 0.10
N ILE A 264 16.83 -20.81 -0.09
CA ILE A 264 16.02 -19.71 0.43
C ILE A 264 15.13 -20.28 1.54
N GLU A 265 15.13 -19.65 2.70
CA GLU A 265 14.22 -19.95 3.79
C GLU A 265 13.18 -18.85 3.95
N HIS A 266 11.93 -19.25 4.10
CA HIS A 266 10.84 -18.35 4.43
C HIS A 266 10.61 -18.36 5.95
N TRP A 267 10.64 -17.18 6.55
CA TRP A 267 10.41 -16.92 7.96
C TRP A 267 9.26 -15.94 8.14
N TRP A 268 8.56 -16.03 9.27
CA TRP A 268 7.45 -15.14 9.57
C TRP A 268 7.37 -14.76 11.05
N ARG A 269 6.75 -13.61 11.32
CA ARG A 269 6.54 -13.09 12.67
C ARG A 269 5.13 -12.56 12.81
N GLU A 270 4.40 -13.12 13.77
CA GLU A 270 3.09 -12.62 14.18
C GLU A 270 3.24 -11.41 15.09
N HIS A 271 2.50 -10.35 14.78
CA HIS A 271 2.53 -9.16 15.61
C HIS A 271 1.75 -9.33 16.92
N GLY A 272 0.67 -10.12 16.93
CA GLY A 272 -0.12 -10.36 18.14
C GLY A 272 0.54 -11.31 19.16
N ALA A 273 1.74 -11.84 18.89
CA ALA A 273 2.39 -12.83 19.73
C ALA A 273 3.34 -12.19 20.76
N ALA A 274 3.25 -12.63 22.02
CA ALA A 274 4.15 -12.18 23.07
C ALA A 274 5.61 -12.49 22.72
N GLY A 275 6.49 -11.47 22.83
CA GLY A 275 7.91 -11.61 22.52
C GLY A 275 8.26 -11.59 21.02
N PHE A 276 7.28 -11.43 20.13
CA PHE A 276 7.47 -11.31 18.68
C PHE A 276 8.43 -12.38 18.07
N PRO A 277 8.19 -13.69 18.31
CA PRO A 277 9.09 -14.74 17.83
C PRO A 277 9.08 -14.83 16.30
N TRP A 278 10.27 -15.01 15.72
CA TRP A 278 10.42 -15.42 14.32
C TRP A 278 10.26 -16.93 14.21
N ASN A 279 9.43 -17.36 13.28
CA ASN A 279 9.11 -18.76 13.01
C ASN A 279 9.54 -19.12 11.60
N ARG A 280 10.22 -20.25 11.45
CA ARG A 280 10.55 -20.79 10.13
C ARG A 280 9.29 -21.40 9.51
N ALA A 281 8.90 -20.95 8.33
CA ALA A 281 7.83 -21.57 7.55
C ALA A 281 8.37 -22.78 6.79
N GLU A 282 9.31 -22.54 5.87
CA GLU A 282 9.78 -23.58 4.96
C GLU A 282 11.13 -23.23 4.29
N VAL A 283 11.67 -24.19 3.55
CA VAL A 283 12.66 -23.93 2.49
C VAL A 283 11.87 -23.71 1.20
N VAL A 284 12.09 -22.58 0.53
CA VAL A 284 11.46 -22.26 -0.75
C VAL A 284 11.98 -23.19 -1.83
N ARG A 285 11.08 -24.02 -2.35
CA ARG A 285 11.29 -24.96 -3.45
C ARG A 285 9.95 -25.44 -3.99
N SER A 286 9.91 -25.96 -5.21
CA SER A 286 8.69 -26.59 -5.72
C SER A 286 8.35 -27.84 -4.89
N THR A 287 7.07 -28.01 -4.57
CA THR A 287 6.55 -29.27 -3.99
C THR A 287 6.40 -30.36 -5.06
N ASP A 288 6.32 -29.97 -6.34
CA ASP A 288 6.40 -30.89 -7.47
C ASP A 288 7.86 -31.26 -7.70
N VAL A 289 8.25 -32.41 -7.18
CA VAL A 289 9.62 -32.98 -7.28
C VAL A 289 10.08 -33.22 -8.72
N TRP A 290 9.15 -33.30 -9.68
CA TRP A 290 9.49 -33.49 -11.10
C TRP A 290 9.71 -32.16 -11.82
N ARG A 291 9.37 -31.04 -11.19
CA ARG A 291 9.49 -29.69 -11.73
C ARG A 291 10.38 -28.77 -10.88
N ASP A 292 11.04 -29.32 -9.87
CA ASP A 292 11.86 -28.54 -8.94
C ASP A 292 13.23 -28.17 -9.54
N SER A 293 13.23 -27.21 -10.46
CA SER A 293 14.43 -26.63 -11.07
C SER A 293 15.14 -25.61 -10.17
N PHE A 294 14.55 -25.25 -9.01
CA PHE A 294 15.03 -24.21 -8.11
C PHE A 294 14.89 -24.67 -6.64
N HIS A 295 16.01 -24.98 -6.00
CA HIS A 295 15.98 -25.40 -4.59
C HIS A 295 17.30 -25.16 -3.85
N ASP A 296 18.41 -25.08 -4.59
CA ASP A 296 19.77 -24.95 -4.05
C ASP A 296 20.67 -24.13 -5.00
N ASP A 297 20.19 -22.98 -5.47
CA ASP A 297 20.86 -22.17 -6.49
C ASP A 297 21.04 -20.68 -6.14
N CYS A 298 20.56 -20.24 -4.97
CA CYS A 298 20.49 -18.83 -4.60
C CYS A 298 21.86 -18.24 -4.19
N LEU A 299 22.36 -17.24 -4.94
CA LEU A 299 23.66 -16.61 -4.71
C LEU A 299 23.64 -15.33 -3.87
N GLU A 300 22.48 -14.80 -3.53
CA GLU A 300 22.27 -13.58 -2.74
C GLU A 300 20.92 -13.62 -2.04
N CYS A 301 20.65 -12.74 -1.08
CA CYS A 301 19.30 -12.70 -0.50
C CYS A 301 18.27 -12.36 -1.58
N PRO A 302 17.14 -13.08 -1.66
CA PRO A 302 16.09 -12.74 -2.60
C PRO A 302 15.42 -11.42 -2.22
N VAL A 303 14.89 -10.74 -3.23
CA VAL A 303 13.99 -9.61 -3.04
C VAL A 303 12.57 -10.05 -3.35
N ALA A 304 11.62 -9.55 -2.56
CA ALA A 304 10.28 -10.08 -2.48
C ALA A 304 9.20 -9.01 -2.69
N VAL A 305 8.20 -9.34 -3.49
CA VAL A 305 6.97 -8.56 -3.65
C VAL A 305 5.79 -9.49 -3.39
N GLN A 306 4.74 -8.97 -2.77
CA GLN A 306 3.46 -9.64 -2.80
C GLN A 306 2.66 -9.04 -3.95
N SER A 307 2.30 -9.84 -4.95
CA SER A 307 1.72 -9.35 -6.20
C SER A 307 0.20 -9.33 -6.17
N THR A 308 -0.41 -8.66 -7.14
CA THR A 308 -1.86 -8.73 -7.36
C THR A 308 -2.32 -10.00 -8.07
N PHE A 309 -1.39 -10.82 -8.55
CA PHE A 309 -1.70 -12.13 -9.10
C PHE A 309 -1.92 -13.07 -7.92
N ASN A 310 -3.18 -13.24 -7.53
CA ASN A 310 -3.58 -14.14 -6.46
C ASN A 310 -2.91 -13.85 -5.08
N ARG A 311 -2.40 -12.63 -4.85
CA ARG A 311 -1.65 -12.29 -3.62
C ARG A 311 -0.39 -13.15 -3.42
N ASN A 312 0.19 -13.61 -4.52
CA ASN A 312 1.36 -14.47 -4.55
C ASN A 312 2.58 -13.76 -3.96
N TYR A 313 3.49 -14.54 -3.38
CA TYR A 313 4.84 -14.05 -3.09
C TYR A 313 5.69 -14.26 -4.33
N GLU A 314 6.25 -13.20 -4.87
CA GLU A 314 7.15 -13.21 -6.03
C GLU A 314 8.56 -12.94 -5.50
N LEU A 315 9.52 -13.78 -5.87
CA LEU A 315 10.93 -13.65 -5.48
C LEU A 315 11.81 -13.49 -6.71
N VAL A 316 12.74 -12.55 -6.64
CA VAL A 316 13.82 -12.38 -7.61
C VAL A 316 15.16 -12.51 -6.91
N TYR A 317 16.08 -13.28 -7.48
CA TYR A 317 17.44 -13.46 -6.95
C TYR A 317 18.41 -13.87 -8.05
N LYS A 318 19.71 -13.58 -7.87
CA LYS A 318 20.76 -14.16 -8.70
C LYS A 318 20.96 -15.65 -8.38
N GLN A 319 21.01 -16.50 -9.41
CA GLN A 319 21.26 -17.94 -9.25
C GLN A 319 22.61 -18.41 -9.81
N ASN A 320 23.05 -19.61 -9.42
CA ASN A 320 24.39 -20.16 -9.70
C ASN A 320 24.52 -21.04 -10.95
N VAL A 321 23.43 -21.39 -11.61
CA VAL A 321 23.39 -22.26 -12.80
C VAL A 321 23.68 -21.47 -14.08
N THR A 322 22.87 -20.44 -14.38
CA THR A 322 23.05 -19.58 -15.55
C THR A 322 23.71 -18.24 -15.21
N ASN A 323 23.95 -17.97 -13.92
CA ASN A 323 24.49 -16.68 -13.42
C ASN A 323 23.68 -15.47 -13.91
N ARG A 324 22.36 -15.60 -13.88
CA ARG A 324 21.38 -14.57 -14.22
C ARG A 324 20.42 -14.39 -13.06
N LEU A 325 19.49 -13.45 -13.19
CA LEU A 325 18.38 -13.36 -12.25
C LEU A 325 17.38 -14.48 -12.54
N ARG A 326 16.79 -15.03 -11.48
CA ARG A 326 15.69 -15.99 -11.54
C ARG A 326 14.47 -15.38 -10.86
N HIS A 327 13.31 -15.63 -11.43
CA HIS A 327 12.01 -15.23 -10.89
C HIS A 327 11.22 -16.49 -10.52
N VAL A 328 10.81 -16.60 -9.26
CA VAL A 328 9.95 -17.69 -8.75
C VAL A 328 8.78 -17.11 -7.97
N TYR A 329 7.70 -17.88 -7.82
CA TYR A 329 6.54 -17.39 -7.08
C TYR A 329 5.79 -18.48 -6.32
N TRP A 330 5.24 -18.11 -5.17
CA TRP A 330 4.31 -18.89 -4.37
C TRP A 330 2.89 -18.62 -4.84
N ASP A 331 2.24 -19.62 -5.42
CA ASP A 331 0.84 -19.51 -5.78
C ASP A 331 -0.06 -19.82 -4.58
N GLN A 332 -0.78 -18.81 -4.08
CA GLN A 332 -1.63 -18.96 -2.90
C GLN A 332 -2.77 -19.97 -3.09
N ALA A 333 -3.20 -20.21 -4.34
CA ALA A 333 -4.33 -21.09 -4.62
C ALA A 333 -3.92 -22.57 -4.60
N SER A 334 -2.79 -22.90 -5.22
CA SER A 334 -2.28 -24.27 -5.26
C SER A 334 -1.39 -24.62 -4.07
N GLY A 335 -0.87 -23.62 -3.34
CA GLY A 335 0.02 -23.81 -2.20
C GLY A 335 1.39 -24.35 -2.61
N ASN A 336 1.88 -23.96 -3.78
CA ASN A 336 3.16 -24.43 -4.33
C ASN A 336 4.01 -23.26 -4.85
N TRP A 337 5.33 -23.44 -4.78
CA TRP A 337 6.27 -22.60 -5.50
C TRP A 337 6.41 -23.04 -6.96
N TYR A 338 6.53 -22.07 -7.87
CA TYR A 338 6.75 -22.29 -9.29
C TYR A 338 7.94 -21.49 -9.80
N ASP A 339 8.68 -22.09 -10.72
CA ASP A 339 9.71 -21.41 -11.50
C ASP A 339 9.03 -20.60 -12.61
N ALA A 340 9.21 -19.28 -12.60
CA ALA A 340 8.68 -18.44 -13.68
C ALA A 340 9.65 -18.44 -14.85
N THR A 341 10.88 -17.95 -14.66
CA THR A 341 11.91 -17.86 -15.70
C THR A 341 13.25 -17.30 -15.19
N ASP A 342 14.32 -17.52 -15.95
CA ASP A 342 15.59 -16.79 -15.84
C ASP A 342 15.61 -15.55 -16.76
N PHE A 343 16.12 -14.42 -16.28
CA PHE A 343 16.19 -13.14 -16.99
C PHE A 343 17.34 -12.26 -16.50
N GLY A 344 17.47 -11.03 -17.01
CA GLY A 344 18.50 -10.10 -16.54
C GLY A 344 19.84 -10.22 -17.28
N PRO A 345 20.84 -9.41 -16.93
CA PRO A 345 22.18 -9.50 -17.51
C PRO A 345 22.87 -10.81 -17.09
N THR A 346 23.96 -11.13 -17.79
CA THR A 346 24.89 -12.19 -17.36
C THR A 346 25.78 -11.65 -16.25
N ASN A 347 25.93 -12.42 -15.17
CA ASN A 347 26.69 -12.09 -13.96
C ASN A 347 26.27 -10.75 -13.32
N PRO A 348 24.99 -10.55 -12.96
CA PRO A 348 24.60 -9.36 -12.22
C PRO A 348 25.37 -9.27 -10.89
N HIS A 349 25.58 -8.05 -10.40
CA HIS A 349 26.23 -7.79 -9.12
C HIS A 349 25.29 -7.06 -8.18
N GLY A 350 25.38 -7.36 -6.89
CA GLY A 350 24.52 -6.76 -5.87
C GLY A 350 23.05 -7.20 -5.96
N MET A 351 22.30 -6.91 -4.91
CA MET A 351 20.88 -7.26 -4.87
C MET A 351 20.09 -6.36 -5.84
N PRO A 352 19.12 -6.92 -6.58
CA PRO A 352 18.24 -6.12 -7.43
C PRO A 352 17.23 -5.33 -6.58
N GLY A 353 16.73 -4.22 -7.10
CA GLY A 353 15.48 -3.64 -6.62
C GLY A 353 14.30 -4.26 -7.36
N PHE A 354 13.24 -4.64 -6.65
CA PHE A 354 12.05 -5.28 -7.25
C PHE A 354 10.75 -4.71 -6.70
N ILE A 355 9.83 -4.31 -7.58
CA ILE A 355 8.48 -3.87 -7.24
C ILE A 355 7.47 -4.34 -8.31
N GLN A 356 6.18 -4.30 -7.96
CA GLN A 356 5.11 -4.20 -8.95
C GLN A 356 4.66 -2.74 -9.06
N SER A 357 4.74 -2.14 -10.25
CA SER A 357 4.42 -0.72 -10.46
C SER A 357 2.96 -0.48 -10.84
N THR A 358 2.59 0.77 -11.11
CA THR A 358 1.33 1.16 -11.78
C THR A 358 1.44 1.20 -13.30
N ARG A 359 2.62 0.93 -13.89
CA ARG A 359 2.79 0.95 -15.34
C ARG A 359 2.20 -0.31 -15.94
N GLY A 360 1.43 -0.18 -17.02
CA GLY A 360 0.66 -1.29 -17.56
C GLY A 360 -0.57 -1.61 -16.70
N ALA A 361 -1.57 -2.28 -17.28
CA ALA A 361 -2.84 -2.56 -16.60
C ALA A 361 -3.04 -4.08 -16.44
N PRO A 362 -2.54 -4.70 -15.36
CA PRO A 362 -2.71 -4.15 -14.02
C PRO A 362 -1.42 -3.97 -13.20
N GLY A 363 -0.36 -3.45 -13.81
CA GLY A 363 0.91 -3.18 -13.14
C GLY A 363 1.98 -4.20 -13.50
N ASP A 364 3.03 -3.70 -14.14
CA ASP A 364 4.20 -4.44 -14.55
C ASP A 364 5.09 -4.73 -13.36
N PHE A 365 5.77 -5.88 -13.40
CA PHE A 365 6.91 -6.13 -12.54
C PHE A 365 8.13 -5.37 -13.07
N GLU A 366 8.83 -4.67 -12.19
CA GLU A 366 9.97 -3.82 -12.51
C GLU A 366 11.18 -4.25 -11.68
N VAL A 367 12.31 -4.49 -12.34
CA VAL A 367 13.58 -4.87 -11.70
C VAL A 367 14.68 -3.94 -12.16
N VAL A 368 15.51 -3.46 -11.23
CA VAL A 368 16.75 -2.74 -11.55
C VAL A 368 17.92 -3.47 -10.90
N VAL A 369 18.96 -3.76 -11.68
CA VAL A 369 20.15 -4.48 -11.23
C VAL A 369 21.41 -3.97 -11.92
N LEU A 370 22.58 -4.15 -11.29
CA LEU A 370 23.87 -3.82 -11.88
C LEU A 370 24.38 -4.95 -12.80
N ASN A 371 24.80 -4.59 -14.00
CA ASN A 371 25.48 -5.50 -14.92
C ASN A 371 27.01 -5.47 -14.73
N SER A 372 27.70 -6.39 -15.40
CA SER A 372 29.15 -6.55 -15.30
C SER A 372 29.98 -5.41 -15.90
N SER A 373 29.37 -4.49 -16.65
CA SER A 373 30.06 -3.31 -17.19
C SER A 373 30.00 -2.08 -16.26
N GLY A 374 29.38 -2.21 -15.09
CA GLY A 374 29.22 -1.10 -14.15
C GLY A 374 28.05 -0.15 -14.50
N GLN A 375 27.08 -0.64 -15.28
CA GLN A 375 25.85 0.07 -15.64
C GLN A 375 24.62 -0.61 -15.03
N LEU A 376 23.56 0.16 -14.80
CA LEU A 376 22.28 -0.34 -14.30
C LEU A 376 21.39 -0.75 -15.46
N GLU A 377 20.74 -1.90 -15.32
CA GLU A 377 19.74 -2.40 -16.25
C GLU A 377 18.36 -2.39 -15.61
N HIS A 378 17.39 -1.74 -16.27
CA HIS A 378 15.98 -1.78 -15.90
C HIS A 378 15.25 -2.81 -16.76
N TRP A 379 14.80 -3.88 -16.12
CA TRP A 379 14.01 -4.96 -16.71
C TRP A 379 12.54 -4.84 -16.32
N THR A 380 11.66 -5.16 -17.26
CA THR A 380 10.21 -5.10 -17.06
C THR A 380 9.58 -6.41 -17.52
N LYS A 381 8.58 -6.91 -16.79
CA LYS A 381 7.68 -7.98 -17.24
C LYS A 381 6.26 -7.44 -17.30
N GLN A 382 5.73 -7.38 -18.52
CA GLN A 382 4.35 -6.96 -18.77
C GLN A 382 3.39 -8.06 -18.34
N ASN A 383 2.39 -7.70 -17.56
CA ASN A 383 1.55 -8.69 -16.86
C ASN A 383 0.16 -8.91 -17.47
N SER A 384 -0.18 -8.21 -18.56
CA SER A 384 -1.53 -8.26 -19.15
C SER A 384 -1.64 -7.57 -20.51
N ALA A 385 -2.82 -7.74 -21.14
CA ALA A 385 -3.22 -7.10 -22.39
C ALA A 385 -3.91 -5.73 -22.16
N PRO A 386 -3.92 -4.81 -23.15
CA PRO A 386 -3.25 -4.91 -24.45
C PRO A 386 -1.74 -4.66 -24.33
N TRP A 387 -0.94 -5.58 -24.89
CA TRP A 387 0.50 -5.40 -25.01
C TRP A 387 0.81 -4.34 -26.07
N ARG A 388 1.56 -3.31 -25.70
CA ARG A 388 1.98 -2.27 -26.66
C ARG A 388 3.24 -2.64 -27.42
N THR A 389 4.11 -3.50 -26.85
CA THR A 389 5.46 -3.75 -27.40
C THR A 389 6.02 -5.17 -27.20
N HIS A 390 5.63 -5.92 -26.15
CA HIS A 390 6.20 -7.24 -25.83
C HIS A 390 5.13 -8.25 -25.44
N ARG A 391 5.43 -9.55 -25.54
CA ARG A 391 4.48 -10.60 -25.12
C ARG A 391 4.24 -10.54 -23.61
N PRO A 392 2.99 -10.56 -23.13
CA PRO A 392 2.72 -10.67 -21.70
C PRO A 392 3.38 -11.91 -21.11
N GLY A 393 3.93 -11.78 -19.90
CA GLY A 393 4.57 -12.87 -19.18
C GLY A 393 6.09 -12.97 -19.34
N GLU A 394 6.69 -12.27 -20.31
CA GLU A 394 8.12 -12.30 -20.58
C GLU A 394 8.85 -11.06 -20.02
N TRP A 395 10.03 -11.26 -19.43
CA TRP A 395 10.92 -10.17 -19.04
C TRP A 395 11.69 -9.63 -20.24
N TYR A 396 11.78 -8.31 -20.36
CA TYR A 396 12.60 -7.64 -21.37
C TYR A 396 13.40 -6.49 -20.76
N LEU A 397 14.57 -6.21 -21.35
CA LEU A 397 15.38 -5.05 -20.99
C LEU A 397 14.69 -3.79 -21.51
N ARG A 398 14.25 -2.93 -20.59
CA ARG A 398 13.58 -1.67 -20.92
C ARG A 398 14.57 -0.57 -21.24
N SER A 399 15.62 -0.44 -20.43
CA SER A 399 16.65 0.58 -20.61
C SER A 399 17.90 0.27 -19.81
N MET A 400 19.02 0.89 -20.19
CA MET A 400 20.26 0.90 -19.41
C MET A 400 20.59 2.35 -19.03
N PHE A 401 21.15 2.54 -17.84
CA PHE A 401 21.47 3.87 -17.32
C PHE A 401 22.56 3.82 -16.25
N GLY A 402 23.05 4.99 -15.86
CA GLY A 402 24.15 5.09 -14.91
C GLY A 402 25.49 4.59 -15.48
N SER A 403 26.55 4.87 -14.73
CA SER A 403 27.93 4.48 -15.08
C SER A 403 28.81 4.55 -13.85
N GLY A 404 29.81 3.68 -13.74
CA GLY A 404 30.72 3.66 -12.58
C GLY A 404 30.03 3.23 -11.29
N ILE A 405 28.99 2.40 -11.42
CA ILE A 405 28.31 1.76 -10.29
C ILE A 405 29.10 0.50 -9.94
N VAL A 406 29.31 0.26 -8.65
CA VAL A 406 30.09 -0.88 -8.15
C VAL A 406 29.24 -1.85 -7.33
N ASP A 407 28.11 -1.41 -6.79
CA ASP A 407 27.18 -2.29 -6.11
C ASP A 407 25.74 -1.75 -6.13
N THR A 408 24.77 -2.65 -5.98
CA THR A 408 23.35 -2.32 -5.84
C THR A 408 22.73 -3.04 -4.65
N GLY A 409 21.68 -2.44 -4.13
CA GLY A 409 20.84 -3.03 -3.11
C GLY A 409 19.36 -2.84 -3.47
N PRO A 410 18.44 -3.39 -2.66
CA PRO A 410 17.01 -3.27 -2.89
C PRO A 410 16.52 -1.84 -2.67
N SER A 411 16.62 -1.00 -3.71
CA SER A 411 16.33 0.44 -3.62
C SER A 411 15.34 0.96 -4.65
N LEU A 412 14.71 0.07 -5.43
CA LEU A 412 13.68 0.46 -6.39
C LEU A 412 12.35 0.75 -5.68
N VAL A 413 11.81 1.94 -5.86
CA VAL A 413 10.45 2.29 -5.39
C VAL A 413 9.71 3.08 -6.45
N GLN A 414 8.38 3.05 -6.42
CA GLN A 414 7.57 3.97 -7.21
C GLN A 414 6.89 4.98 -6.28
N SER A 415 7.23 6.24 -6.46
CA SER A 415 6.66 7.35 -5.72
C SER A 415 5.29 7.74 -6.23
N ARG A 416 4.45 8.30 -5.34
CA ARG A 416 3.21 8.98 -5.74
C ARG A 416 3.46 10.31 -6.44
N ASN A 417 4.72 10.76 -6.54
CA ASN A 417 5.02 12.01 -7.20
C ASN A 417 4.54 11.98 -8.66
N GLY A 418 3.75 12.99 -9.06
CA GLY A 418 3.14 13.07 -10.39
C GLY A 418 1.79 12.34 -10.55
N ILE A 419 1.26 11.68 -9.51
CA ILE A 419 -0.13 11.21 -9.51
C ILE A 419 -1.05 12.41 -9.26
N THR A 420 -1.89 12.76 -10.24
CA THR A 420 -2.72 13.98 -10.20
C THR A 420 -4.21 13.71 -10.26
N SER A 421 -4.60 12.44 -10.34
CA SER A 421 -6.00 12.04 -10.50
C SER A 421 -6.35 10.85 -9.61
N GLU A 422 -7.57 10.37 -9.75
CA GLU A 422 -8.02 9.14 -9.09
C GLU A 422 -7.36 7.88 -9.64
N LEU A 423 -7.01 7.89 -10.92
CA LEU A 423 -6.37 6.76 -11.57
C LEU A 423 -4.86 6.88 -11.37
N GLU A 424 -4.21 5.75 -11.11
CA GLU A 424 -2.76 5.68 -10.95
C GLU A 424 -2.08 5.02 -12.15
N GLU A 425 -2.84 4.36 -13.02
CA GLU A 425 -2.30 3.67 -14.20
C GLU A 425 -1.33 4.57 -14.98
N GLY A 426 -0.10 4.08 -15.16
CA GLY A 426 0.95 4.77 -15.91
C GLY A 426 1.55 6.02 -15.24
N GLN A 427 1.08 6.42 -14.06
CA GLN A 427 1.57 7.59 -13.31
C GLN A 427 2.60 7.20 -12.24
N GLY A 428 3.23 8.19 -11.60
CA GLY A 428 4.24 7.97 -10.55
C GLY A 428 5.67 7.79 -11.09
N GLU A 429 6.63 8.40 -10.39
CA GLU A 429 8.06 8.30 -10.71
C GLU A 429 8.69 7.04 -10.12
N LEU A 430 9.62 6.37 -10.83
CA LEU A 430 10.50 5.41 -10.15
C LEU A 430 11.71 6.13 -9.58
N HIS A 431 12.16 5.64 -8.43
CA HIS A 431 13.41 6.05 -7.81
C HIS A 431 14.29 4.82 -7.61
N PHE A 432 15.59 4.99 -7.79
CA PHE A 432 16.60 3.96 -7.52
C PHE A 432 17.88 4.60 -6.99
N VAL A 433 18.52 3.97 -6.01
CA VAL A 433 19.81 4.43 -5.47
C VAL A 433 20.84 3.31 -5.53
N ALA A 434 22.02 3.61 -6.07
CA ALA A 434 23.11 2.66 -6.23
C ALA A 434 24.41 3.19 -5.64
N LEU A 435 25.38 2.29 -5.41
CA LEU A 435 26.70 2.62 -4.89
C LEU A 435 27.66 2.91 -6.05
N GLY A 436 28.24 4.10 -6.08
CA GLY A 436 29.27 4.51 -7.01
C GLY A 436 30.67 4.09 -6.58
N ALA A 437 31.63 4.20 -7.51
CA ALA A 437 33.00 3.71 -7.35
C ALA A 437 33.81 4.31 -6.19
N TYR A 438 33.41 5.47 -5.65
CA TYR A 438 34.06 6.10 -4.49
C TYR A 438 33.27 5.89 -3.19
N GLY A 439 32.32 4.96 -3.19
CA GLY A 439 31.44 4.67 -2.07
C GLY A 439 30.36 5.73 -1.86
N GLU A 440 30.17 6.65 -2.82
CA GLU A 440 29.08 7.62 -2.83
C GLU A 440 27.78 6.99 -3.32
N LEU A 441 26.64 7.44 -2.80
CA LEU A 441 25.34 7.01 -3.25
C LEU A 441 24.85 7.88 -4.39
N GLN A 442 24.34 7.26 -5.45
CA GLN A 442 23.83 7.94 -6.64
C GLN A 442 22.33 7.67 -6.80
N HIS A 443 21.51 8.72 -6.74
CA HIS A 443 20.05 8.65 -6.84
C HIS A 443 19.59 8.95 -8.26
N TYR A 444 18.83 8.03 -8.84
CA TYR A 444 18.25 8.11 -10.18
C TYR A 444 16.72 8.15 -10.12
N VAL A 445 16.12 8.86 -11.07
CA VAL A 445 14.67 8.99 -11.22
C VAL A 445 14.24 8.70 -12.65
N LEU A 446 13.15 7.94 -12.81
CA LEU A 446 12.44 7.73 -14.07
C LEU A 446 11.03 8.32 -13.97
N PRO A 447 10.76 9.48 -14.60
CA PRO A 447 9.40 10.01 -14.66
C PRO A 447 8.52 9.21 -15.63
N PRO A 448 7.17 9.27 -15.50
CA PRO A 448 6.25 8.70 -16.47
C PRO A 448 6.59 9.12 -17.91
N GLY A 449 6.77 8.15 -18.81
CA GLY A 449 7.10 8.40 -20.22
C GLY A 449 8.48 8.99 -20.51
N GLY A 450 9.35 9.14 -19.50
CA GLY A 450 10.70 9.71 -19.66
C GLY A 450 11.83 8.68 -19.65
N ALA A 451 13.02 9.16 -19.26
CA ALA A 451 14.24 8.35 -19.16
C ALA A 451 14.91 8.53 -17.78
N TRP A 452 15.68 7.53 -17.37
CA TRP A 452 16.42 7.56 -16.12
C TRP A 452 17.42 8.72 -16.09
N THR A 453 17.35 9.54 -15.05
CA THR A 453 18.24 10.68 -14.84
C THR A 453 18.84 10.64 -13.44
N LYS A 454 20.15 10.87 -13.30
CA LYS A 454 20.78 11.05 -11.98
C LYS A 454 20.40 12.41 -11.41
N VAL A 455 19.72 12.42 -10.25
CA VAL A 455 19.21 13.64 -9.61
C VAL A 455 20.00 14.05 -8.37
N ALA A 456 20.80 13.15 -7.79
CA ALA A 456 21.67 13.47 -6.67
C ALA A 456 22.85 12.50 -6.54
N THR A 457 23.92 12.99 -5.93
CA THR A 457 25.03 12.21 -5.38
C THR A 457 25.25 12.65 -3.93
N PHE A 458 25.36 11.71 -3.00
CA PHE A 458 25.42 12.01 -1.56
C PHE A 458 26.13 10.90 -0.78
N GLY A 459 26.49 11.19 0.47
CA GLY A 459 27.27 10.25 1.30
C GLY A 459 28.70 10.07 0.80
N GLY A 460 29.31 8.94 1.14
CA GLY A 460 30.67 8.56 0.73
C GLY A 460 31.22 7.41 1.60
N GLY A 461 32.00 6.50 1.02
CA GLY A 461 32.57 5.36 1.74
C GLY A 461 31.57 4.30 2.24
N ALA A 462 30.36 4.22 1.67
CA ALA A 462 29.48 3.09 1.89
C ALA A 462 30.11 1.80 1.32
N GLN A 463 29.81 0.66 1.95
CA GLN A 463 30.47 -0.63 1.69
C GLN A 463 29.61 -1.61 0.90
N SER A 464 28.31 -1.33 0.80
CA SER A 464 27.34 -2.14 0.06
C SER A 464 26.28 -1.26 -0.60
N GLY A 465 25.53 -1.84 -1.52
CA GLY A 465 24.29 -1.26 -2.01
C GLY A 465 23.31 -0.91 -0.88
N PRO A 466 22.50 0.16 -1.05
CA PRO A 466 21.53 0.60 -0.06
C PRO A 466 20.19 -0.14 -0.19
N CYS A 467 19.38 -0.12 0.87
CA CYS A 467 17.95 -0.40 0.78
C CYS A 467 17.15 0.90 0.90
N MET A 468 16.13 1.09 0.04
CA MET A 468 15.29 2.29 0.04
C MET A 468 13.80 1.96 -0.03
N ILE A 469 13.00 2.75 0.68
CA ILE A 469 11.54 2.69 0.72
C ILE A 469 10.92 4.09 0.53
N GLU A 470 9.60 4.15 0.29
CA GLU A 470 8.82 5.38 0.48
C GLU A 470 7.85 5.19 1.65
N GLY A 471 8.11 5.86 2.78
CA GLY A 471 7.25 5.84 3.97
C GLY A 471 6.03 6.75 3.84
N ALA A 472 5.32 6.95 4.95
CA ALA A 472 4.19 7.88 5.05
C ALA A 472 4.53 9.19 5.78
N PHE A 473 5.77 9.34 6.27
CA PHE A 473 6.27 10.62 6.79
C PHE A 473 6.17 11.70 5.71
N ALA A 474 5.69 12.89 6.06
CA ALA A 474 5.37 13.99 5.14
C ALA A 474 4.24 13.74 4.11
N ALA A 475 3.63 12.55 4.07
CA ALA A 475 2.45 12.29 3.24
C ALA A 475 1.19 12.82 3.95
N THR A 476 0.80 14.06 3.67
CA THR A 476 -0.34 14.75 4.30
C THR A 476 -1.70 14.17 3.92
N ASP A 477 -1.76 13.52 2.76
CA ASP A 477 -2.94 12.86 2.21
C ASP A 477 -2.53 11.68 1.31
N GLU A 478 -3.52 11.02 0.73
CA GLU A 478 -3.33 9.83 -0.11
C GLU A 478 -2.62 10.08 -1.45
N LEU A 479 -2.46 11.34 -1.87
CA LEU A 479 -1.81 11.73 -3.12
C LEU A 479 -0.41 12.32 -2.90
N THR A 480 -0.18 12.91 -1.73
CA THR A 480 1.09 13.55 -1.39
C THR A 480 2.18 12.50 -1.14
N PRO A 481 3.33 12.58 -1.82
CA PRO A 481 4.41 11.61 -1.62
C PRO A 481 4.99 11.68 -0.22
N GLY A 482 5.31 10.52 0.34
CA GLY A 482 6.02 10.45 1.61
C GLY A 482 7.51 10.70 1.47
N ASN A 483 8.22 10.54 2.58
CA ASN A 483 9.66 10.52 2.59
C ASN A 483 10.19 9.29 1.84
N LEU A 484 11.26 9.49 1.07
CA LEU A 484 12.17 8.42 0.75
C LEU A 484 13.07 8.20 1.97
N GLU A 485 13.09 6.97 2.48
CA GLU A 485 13.90 6.55 3.61
C GLU A 485 14.89 5.48 3.12
N LEU A 486 16.16 5.60 3.48
CA LEU A 486 17.25 4.78 2.95
C LEU A 486 18.20 4.35 4.06
N CYS A 487 18.56 3.07 4.08
CA CYS A 487 19.57 2.51 4.97
C CYS A 487 20.73 1.92 4.15
N VAL A 488 21.96 2.12 4.60
CA VAL A 488 23.16 1.60 3.95
C VAL A 488 24.22 1.18 4.98
N ALA A 489 25.00 0.14 4.67
CA ALA A 489 26.10 -0.28 5.51
C ALA A 489 27.35 0.60 5.29
N ARG A 490 27.94 1.06 6.40
CA ARG A 490 29.17 1.85 6.42
C ARG A 490 29.94 1.59 7.71
N ASN A 491 31.21 1.22 7.59
CA ASN A 491 32.09 0.92 8.72
C ASN A 491 31.50 -0.11 9.69
N ALA A 492 30.90 -1.19 9.15
CA ALA A 492 30.18 -2.20 9.92
C ALA A 492 28.98 -1.69 10.74
N GLN A 493 28.47 -0.49 10.45
CA GLN A 493 27.26 0.09 11.03
C GLN A 493 26.24 0.42 9.93
N ILE A 494 25.05 0.84 10.33
CA ILE A 494 23.99 1.30 9.44
C ILE A 494 23.94 2.82 9.50
N GLU A 495 23.95 3.48 8.35
CA GLU A 495 23.53 4.87 8.25
C GLU A 495 22.10 4.95 7.72
N HIS A 496 21.25 5.71 8.40
CA HIS A 496 19.91 6.04 7.91
C HIS A 496 19.90 7.45 7.32
N TRP A 497 19.33 7.54 6.12
CA TRP A 497 19.20 8.75 5.32
C TRP A 497 17.74 8.94 4.90
N TRP A 498 17.31 10.18 4.77
CA TRP A 498 15.97 10.49 4.27
C TRP A 498 15.96 11.76 3.42
N ARG A 499 14.91 11.90 2.62
CA ARG A 499 14.53 13.13 1.91
C ARG A 499 13.03 13.11 1.66
N ASN A 500 12.44 14.25 1.27
CA ASN A 500 11.02 14.29 0.94
C ASN A 500 10.74 15.09 -0.35
N HIS A 501 9.47 15.22 -0.71
CA HIS A 501 9.05 15.86 -1.95
C HIS A 501 9.29 17.39 -1.94
N THR A 502 9.32 18.02 -0.76
CA THR A 502 9.57 19.46 -0.58
C THR A 502 11.08 19.75 -0.42
N PHE A 503 11.75 18.98 0.43
CA PHE A 503 13.17 19.05 0.73
C PHE A 503 13.92 17.93 0.00
N LYS A 504 14.42 18.27 -1.18
CA LYS A 504 15.03 17.32 -2.13
C LYS A 504 16.49 16.94 -1.82
N THR A 505 17.06 17.45 -0.74
CA THR A 505 18.43 17.11 -0.31
C THR A 505 18.40 15.91 0.63
N TRP A 506 19.26 14.92 0.40
CA TRP A 506 19.42 13.79 1.32
C TRP A 506 20.03 14.22 2.65
N GLN A 507 19.47 13.76 3.76
CA GLN A 507 19.92 14.03 5.12
C GLN A 507 20.21 12.73 5.84
N LYS A 508 21.41 12.62 6.41
CA LYS A 508 21.72 11.56 7.36
C LYS A 508 21.06 11.89 8.69
N SER A 509 20.26 10.99 9.24
CA SER A 509 19.61 11.20 10.53
C SER A 509 20.15 10.31 11.65
N ALA A 510 20.80 9.18 11.34
CA ALA A 510 21.33 8.29 12.35
C ALA A 510 22.50 7.43 11.85
N THR A 511 23.33 6.98 12.81
CA THR A 511 24.22 5.83 12.66
C THR A 511 23.98 4.89 13.83
N PHE A 512 23.79 3.60 13.57
CA PHE A 512 23.44 2.60 14.57
C PHE A 512 23.86 1.19 14.15
N GLY A 513 23.75 0.23 15.06
CA GLY A 513 24.12 -1.16 14.83
C GLY A 513 25.64 -1.40 14.82
N SER A 514 26.00 -2.67 14.71
CA SER A 514 27.38 -3.16 14.61
C SER A 514 27.42 -4.44 13.78
N ASP A 515 28.61 -4.81 13.30
CA ASP A 515 28.87 -6.01 12.50
C ASP A 515 28.02 -6.11 11.22
N VAL A 516 27.61 -4.98 10.65
CA VAL A 516 26.71 -4.96 9.49
C VAL A 516 27.50 -5.07 8.19
N ARG A 517 27.18 -6.08 7.38
CA ARG A 517 27.75 -6.26 6.05
C ARG A 517 26.97 -5.48 5.00
N CYS A 518 25.64 -5.67 4.96
CA CYS A 518 24.76 -4.97 4.04
C CYS A 518 23.32 -4.91 4.56
N VAL A 519 22.53 -4.00 3.99
CA VAL A 519 21.11 -3.85 4.30
C VAL A 519 20.29 -4.56 3.22
N ILE A 520 19.49 -5.54 3.61
CA ILE A 520 18.86 -6.49 2.66
C ILE A 520 17.34 -6.37 2.56
N GLY A 521 16.69 -5.62 3.45
CA GLY A 521 15.27 -5.35 3.35
C GLY A 521 14.79 -4.30 4.34
N MET A 522 13.82 -3.51 3.92
CA MET A 522 13.23 -2.46 4.74
C MET A 522 11.76 -2.24 4.35
N LEU A 523 10.93 -1.91 5.34
CA LEU A 523 9.57 -1.41 5.13
C LEU A 523 9.14 -0.46 6.25
N GLN A 524 8.04 0.24 6.04
CA GLN A 524 7.28 0.88 7.11
C GLN A 524 6.15 -0.06 7.53
N GLY A 525 6.13 -0.45 8.79
CA GLY A 525 5.13 -1.38 9.33
C GLY A 525 3.84 -0.70 9.77
N SER A 526 2.85 -1.52 10.11
CA SER A 526 1.55 -1.10 10.64
C SER A 526 1.61 -0.57 12.09
N PHE A 527 2.80 -0.49 12.69
CA PHE A 527 3.01 -0.17 14.11
C PHE A 527 3.38 1.28 14.30
N GLY A 528 2.39 2.18 14.26
CA GLY A 528 2.63 3.60 14.50
C GLY A 528 3.64 4.21 13.52
N TYR A 529 3.64 3.75 12.26
CA TYR A 529 4.58 4.17 11.22
C TYR A 529 6.05 3.81 11.49
N ASN A 530 6.32 2.82 12.35
CA ASN A 530 7.67 2.34 12.60
C ASN A 530 8.34 1.83 11.33
N LEU A 531 9.65 2.04 11.24
CA LEU A 531 10.47 1.42 10.19
C LEU A 531 11.01 0.09 10.69
N GLU A 532 11.13 -0.86 9.79
CA GLU A 532 11.53 -2.23 10.06
C GLU A 532 12.61 -2.62 9.05
N LEU A 533 13.70 -3.21 9.54
CA LEU A 533 14.92 -3.38 8.78
C LEU A 533 15.51 -4.76 9.04
N ILE A 534 15.98 -5.42 7.98
CA ILE A 534 16.80 -6.63 8.07
C ILE A 534 18.16 -6.35 7.45
N VAL A 535 19.22 -6.77 8.15
CA VAL A 535 20.59 -6.70 7.67
C VAL A 535 21.23 -8.07 7.61
N GLU A 536 22.17 -8.25 6.69
CA GLU A 536 23.16 -9.33 6.75
C GLU A 536 24.37 -8.82 7.55
N ARG A 537 24.83 -9.63 8.49
CA ARG A 537 25.99 -9.35 9.33
C ARG A 537 27.30 -9.86 8.68
N LEU A 538 28.44 -9.40 9.20
CA LEU A 538 29.77 -9.87 8.77
C LEU A 538 30.00 -11.36 9.08
N ASP A 539 29.30 -11.89 10.09
CA ASP A 539 29.27 -13.32 10.46
C ASP A 539 28.26 -14.14 9.63
N LEU A 540 27.65 -13.54 8.60
CA LEU A 540 26.64 -14.12 7.71
C LEU A 540 25.33 -14.51 8.40
N GLN A 541 25.09 -14.02 9.62
CA GLN A 541 23.78 -14.07 10.26
C GLN A 541 22.89 -12.91 9.81
N TYR A 542 21.59 -13.02 10.07
CA TYR A 542 20.64 -11.94 9.78
C TYR A 542 20.15 -11.30 11.06
N GLN A 543 19.97 -9.99 11.06
CA GLN A 543 19.51 -9.28 12.25
C GLN A 543 18.41 -8.29 11.93
N HIS A 544 17.40 -8.27 12.80
CA HIS A 544 16.30 -7.32 12.76
C HIS A 544 16.65 -6.04 13.52
N TYR A 545 16.22 -4.90 13.00
CA TYR A 545 16.24 -3.58 13.64
C TYR A 545 14.90 -2.90 13.38
N TRP A 546 14.48 -2.00 14.28
CA TRP A 546 13.29 -1.17 14.08
C TRP A 546 13.52 0.27 14.54
N ARG A 547 12.69 1.18 14.04
CA ARG A 547 12.67 2.58 14.44
C ARG A 547 11.28 2.97 14.91
N ASP A 548 11.18 3.53 16.11
CA ASP A 548 9.98 4.17 16.63
C ASP A 548 10.22 5.66 16.96
N GLY A 549 9.29 6.28 17.68
CA GLY A 549 9.41 7.68 18.11
C GLY A 549 10.60 7.99 19.04
N ALA A 550 11.22 6.97 19.65
CA ALA A 550 12.41 7.12 20.50
C ALA A 550 13.73 6.89 19.74
N GLY A 551 13.69 6.41 18.49
CA GLY A 551 14.87 6.21 17.65
C GLY A 551 15.00 4.77 17.15
N TRP A 552 16.23 4.40 16.78
CA TRP A 552 16.56 3.06 16.28
C TRP A 552 16.89 2.09 17.41
N HIS A 553 16.38 0.87 17.29
CA HIS A 553 16.54 -0.20 18.26
C HIS A 553 17.11 -1.44 17.60
N GLN A 554 17.93 -2.16 18.37
CA GLN A 554 18.50 -3.43 17.97
C GLN A 554 17.54 -4.57 18.31
N GLY A 555 17.22 -5.38 17.31
CA GLY A 555 16.44 -6.60 17.46
C GLY A 555 17.25 -7.87 17.47
N VAL A 556 16.51 -8.97 17.43
CA VAL A 556 17.06 -10.31 17.50
C VAL A 556 17.88 -10.63 16.25
N ILE A 557 18.93 -11.41 16.45
CA ILE A 557 19.58 -12.14 15.37
C ILE A 557 18.62 -13.27 15.00
N LEU A 558 18.16 -13.29 13.75
CA LEU A 558 17.28 -14.34 13.26
C LEU A 558 18.04 -15.67 13.29
N PRO A 559 17.38 -16.78 13.62
CA PRO A 559 18.07 -18.05 13.82
C PRO A 559 18.94 -18.45 12.61
N PRO A 560 20.06 -19.15 12.86
CA PRO A 560 21.02 -19.58 11.84
C PRO A 560 20.42 -20.52 10.80
#